data_AF-A0A945A0J7-F1
#
_entry.id   AF-A0A945A0J7-F1
#
_cell.length_a   1.000
_cell.length_b   1.000
_cell.length_c   1.000
_cell.angle_alpha   90.00
_cell.angle_beta   90.00
_cell.angle_gamma   90.00
#
_symmetry.space_group_name_H-M   'P 1'
#
loop_
_entity.id
_entity.type
_entity.pdbx_description
1 polymer ?
#
loop_
_entity_poly.entity_id
_entity_poly.type
_entity_poly.pdbx_seq_one_letter_code
_entity_poly.pdbx_strand_id
1 'polypeptide(L)'
;MKNTFAALTLSALTLTACGLVEVEYDQAKEDTPPTEEVKVRETNNVTYTGEVQPAGISVYNQGTHRLVLPGGKFVLLEAEDLDLNGYVGEEVKIFGALRPTVEAGGMIMRVERIELIAKEEAEEEPEAEELPVNPEDTDDEPLEEPEEEPGEESADPETTEPIDLPEEEEPTEEEAPTEEVPVEEVPVEEESPEEEPTEEPEEETPPAESSAEFKELVELMARQDYDAANWTQQYCSSHISFCAPVHRNWWFKSFGATSSTLWHIELSPAPIESLGQGPLVIELIAGSLADADGTIDIADGQATGYKEWTFGRHFRISGDESLEQAILYITQNITDYAS
;
A
#
# COMPACT_ATOMS: atom_id res chain seq x y z
N MET A 1 -37.20 51.68 29.05
CA MET A 1 -37.25 50.80 30.24
C MET A 1 -36.67 49.46 29.79
N LYS A 2 -35.34 49.25 29.84
CA LYS A 2 -34.59 48.64 30.96
C LYS A 2 -35.37 47.50 31.62
N ASN A 3 -34.94 46.25 31.37
CA ASN A 3 -34.75 45.21 32.40
C ASN A 3 -34.00 43.99 31.82
N THR A 4 -32.69 44.05 32.01
CA THR A 4 -31.77 42.93 32.17
C THR A 4 -32.20 42.02 33.33
N PHE A 5 -32.20 40.70 33.14
CA PHE A 5 -32.11 39.73 34.22
C PHE A 5 -31.08 38.67 33.86
N ALA A 6 -29.92 38.80 34.49
CA ALA A 6 -28.85 37.81 34.52
C ALA A 6 -29.19 36.80 35.63
N ALA A 7 -29.17 35.50 35.30
CA ALA A 7 -29.16 34.42 36.27
C ALA A 7 -27.83 33.67 36.09
N LEU A 8 -26.91 33.96 37.00
CA LEU A 8 -25.58 33.38 37.07
C LEU A 8 -25.67 32.22 38.07
N THR A 9 -25.86 31.01 37.57
CA THR A 9 -25.88 29.78 38.39
C THR A 9 -24.46 29.34 38.68
N LEU A 10 -24.03 29.67 39.89
CA LEU A 10 -22.77 29.27 40.51
C LEU A 10 -22.87 27.77 40.90
N SER A 11 -22.43 26.87 40.02
CA SER A 11 -22.30 25.45 40.34
C SER A 11 -21.07 25.23 41.21
N ALA A 12 -21.30 24.87 42.48
CA ALA A 12 -20.27 24.54 43.44
C ALA A 12 -19.57 23.23 43.05
N LEU A 13 -18.28 23.30 42.71
CA LEU A 13 -17.39 22.15 42.66
C LEU A 13 -17.28 21.56 44.08
N THR A 14 -17.93 20.43 44.32
CA THR A 14 -17.60 19.54 45.43
C THR A 14 -16.40 18.69 45.03
N LEU A 15 -15.21 19.08 45.48
CA LEU A 15 -14.00 18.27 45.42
C LEU A 15 -14.18 17.07 46.38
N THR A 16 -14.67 15.96 45.84
CA THR A 16 -14.65 14.66 46.52
C THR A 16 -13.20 14.17 46.52
N ALA A 17 -12.56 14.23 47.69
CA ALA A 17 -11.26 13.63 47.93
C ALA A 17 -11.40 12.10 47.81
N CYS A 18 -11.05 11.55 46.65
CA CYS A 18 -10.85 10.11 46.50
C CYS A 18 -9.62 9.72 47.32
N GLY A 19 -9.87 9.01 48.42
CA GLY A 19 -8.82 8.32 49.15
C GLY A 19 -8.18 7.29 48.22
N LEU A 20 -6.87 7.41 48.06
CA LEU A 20 -6.04 6.46 47.33
C LEU A 20 -5.98 5.18 48.18
N VAL A 21 -6.92 4.27 47.90
CA VAL A 21 -6.88 2.90 48.42
C VAL A 21 -5.85 2.19 47.55
N GLU A 22 -4.67 1.94 48.10
CA GLU A 22 -3.73 0.95 47.55
C GLU A 22 -4.41 -0.41 47.68
N VAL A 23 -5.10 -0.80 46.61
CA VAL A 23 -5.53 -2.19 46.43
C VAL A 23 -4.28 -2.94 46.01
N GLU A 24 -3.67 -3.62 46.97
CA GLU A 24 -2.63 -4.62 46.73
C GLU A 24 -3.33 -5.81 46.04
N TYR A 25 -3.40 -5.74 44.71
CA TYR A 25 -3.86 -6.85 43.89
C TYR A 25 -2.80 -7.93 43.97
N ASP A 26 -3.09 -8.96 44.76
CA ASP A 26 -2.44 -10.26 44.71
C ASP A 26 -2.75 -10.83 43.30
N GLN A 27 -1.99 -10.38 42.30
CA GLN A 27 -2.09 -10.88 40.93
C GLN A 27 -1.72 -12.36 40.99
N ALA A 28 -2.76 -13.20 40.92
CA ALA A 28 -2.61 -14.59 40.57
C ALA A 28 -1.69 -14.63 39.34
N LYS A 29 -0.53 -15.23 39.52
CA LYS A 29 0.48 -15.43 38.49
C LYS A 29 -0.19 -16.29 37.43
N GLU A 30 -0.75 -15.66 36.41
CA GLU A 30 -1.27 -16.36 35.24
C GLU A 30 -0.08 -17.11 34.63
N ASP A 31 -0.10 -18.43 34.79
CA ASP A 31 0.79 -19.34 34.08
C ASP A 31 0.39 -19.26 32.61
N THR A 32 0.90 -18.23 31.91
CA THR A 32 0.77 -18.14 30.46
C THR A 32 1.37 -19.43 29.89
N PRO A 33 0.59 -20.24 29.17
CA PRO A 33 1.11 -21.47 28.58
C PRO A 33 2.32 -21.09 27.71
N PRO A 34 3.41 -21.87 27.76
CA PRO A 34 4.61 -21.56 26.99
C PRO A 34 4.20 -21.44 25.51
N THR A 35 4.32 -20.23 24.96
CA THR A 35 4.14 -20.01 23.53
C THR A 35 5.15 -20.91 22.83
N GLU A 36 4.67 -21.97 22.18
CA GLU A 36 5.53 -22.83 21.38
C GLU A 36 6.13 -21.97 20.26
N GLU A 37 7.39 -21.57 20.41
CA GLU A 37 8.14 -20.86 19.40
C GLU A 37 8.21 -21.74 18.15
N VAL A 38 7.32 -21.47 17.19
CA VAL A 38 7.34 -22.13 15.89
C VAL A 38 8.70 -21.82 15.26
N LYS A 39 9.55 -22.84 15.19
CA LYS A 39 10.91 -22.73 14.67
C LYS A 39 10.84 -22.45 13.17
N VAL A 40 10.84 -21.17 12.79
CA VAL A 40 10.81 -20.72 11.39
C VAL A 40 12.04 -21.28 10.68
N ARG A 41 11.83 -21.97 9.56
CA ARG A 41 12.94 -22.54 8.78
C ARG A 41 13.65 -21.43 8.03
N GLU A 42 14.92 -21.24 8.32
CA GLU A 42 15.79 -20.30 7.60
C GLU A 42 16.60 -21.01 6.52
N THR A 43 16.67 -20.41 5.34
CA THR A 43 17.54 -20.85 4.24
C THR A 43 18.84 -20.06 4.33
N ASN A 44 19.91 -20.71 4.78
CA ASN A 44 21.22 -20.08 4.98
C ASN A 44 22.03 -19.95 3.68
N ASN A 45 23.03 -19.06 3.68
CA ASN A 45 23.99 -18.85 2.58
C ASN A 45 23.35 -18.40 1.26
N VAL A 46 22.30 -17.58 1.33
CA VAL A 46 21.66 -17.01 0.15
C VAL A 46 22.41 -15.74 -0.25
N THR A 47 22.50 -15.48 -1.55
CA THR A 47 23.14 -14.29 -2.11
C THR A 47 22.20 -13.60 -3.08
N TYR A 48 22.05 -12.28 -2.94
CA TYR A 48 21.33 -11.43 -3.89
C TYR A 48 22.15 -10.22 -4.31
N THR A 49 21.81 -9.69 -5.47
CA THR A 49 22.35 -8.43 -5.99
C THR A 49 21.20 -7.47 -6.26
N GLY A 50 21.35 -6.23 -5.84
CA GLY A 50 20.36 -5.19 -6.04
C GLY A 50 20.77 -3.86 -5.40
N GLU A 51 19.85 -2.91 -5.41
CA GLU A 51 20.03 -1.59 -4.80
C GLU A 51 19.44 -1.58 -3.38
N VAL A 52 20.19 -1.08 -2.39
CA VAL A 52 19.64 -0.93 -1.03
C VAL A 52 18.81 0.33 -0.95
N GLN A 53 17.59 0.22 -0.44
CA GLN A 53 16.71 1.34 -0.15
C GLN A 53 16.19 1.25 1.30
N PRO A 54 15.73 2.36 1.89
CA PRO A 54 15.00 2.30 3.16
C PRO A 54 13.77 1.40 3.02
N ALA A 55 13.44 0.60 4.05
CA ALA A 55 12.31 -0.33 3.96
C ALA A 55 10.98 0.39 3.72
N GLY A 56 10.88 1.64 4.19
CA GLY A 56 9.62 2.34 4.37
C GLY A 56 8.84 1.80 5.57
N ILE A 57 7.59 2.22 5.71
CA ILE A 57 6.60 1.65 6.62
C ILE A 57 6.24 0.23 6.17
N SER A 58 6.61 -0.78 6.95
CA SER A 58 6.03 -2.14 6.86
C SER A 58 5.01 -2.32 7.99
N VAL A 59 3.90 -3.02 7.71
CA VAL A 59 2.79 -3.17 8.68
C VAL A 59 3.28 -3.82 9.98
N TYR A 60 4.25 -4.71 9.86
CA TYR A 60 4.81 -5.47 10.98
C TYR A 60 6.15 -4.93 11.48
N ASN A 61 6.61 -3.78 10.96
CA ASN A 61 7.92 -3.21 11.26
C ASN A 61 9.07 -4.23 11.15
N GLN A 62 8.95 -5.17 10.20
CA GLN A 62 9.98 -6.15 9.91
C GLN A 62 10.98 -5.57 8.91
N GLY A 63 12.27 -5.79 9.19
CA GLY A 63 13.36 -5.22 8.42
C GLY A 63 13.57 -3.73 8.68
N THR A 64 14.77 -3.25 8.39
CA THR A 64 15.11 -1.81 8.44
C THR A 64 15.30 -1.23 7.05
N HIS A 65 15.71 -2.06 6.09
CA HIS A 65 15.97 -1.70 4.70
C HIS A 65 15.30 -2.70 3.76
N ARG A 66 15.31 -2.42 2.46
CA ARG A 66 14.91 -3.36 1.41
C ARG A 66 15.97 -3.40 0.32
N LEU A 67 16.19 -4.56 -0.26
CA LEU A 67 17.01 -4.76 -1.44
C LEU A 67 16.10 -4.83 -2.66
N VAL A 68 16.18 -3.84 -3.55
CA VAL A 68 15.45 -3.83 -4.82
C VAL A 68 16.24 -4.63 -5.85
N LEU A 69 15.66 -5.74 -6.30
CA LEU A 69 16.24 -6.65 -7.27
C LEU A 69 15.95 -6.18 -8.71
N PRO A 70 16.74 -6.64 -9.70
CA PRO A 70 16.38 -6.49 -11.10
C PRO A 70 14.97 -7.04 -11.38
N GLY A 71 14.13 -6.24 -12.04
CA GLY A 71 12.71 -6.58 -12.27
C GLY A 71 11.76 -6.10 -11.17
N GLY A 72 12.21 -5.20 -10.30
CA GLY A 72 11.38 -4.45 -9.34
C GLY A 72 11.06 -5.19 -8.05
N LYS A 73 11.16 -6.53 -8.01
CA LYS A 73 10.96 -7.33 -6.80
C LYS A 73 11.89 -6.85 -5.68
N PHE A 74 11.51 -7.04 -4.42
CA PHE A 74 12.36 -6.66 -3.29
C PHE A 74 12.39 -7.72 -2.19
N VAL A 75 13.44 -7.64 -1.37
CA VAL A 75 13.64 -8.47 -0.16
C VAL A 75 13.85 -7.52 1.01
N LEU A 76 13.16 -7.74 2.13
CA LEU A 76 13.41 -6.95 3.35
C LEU A 76 14.75 -7.34 3.95
N LEU A 77 15.47 -6.39 4.50
CA LEU A 77 16.79 -6.58 5.09
C LEU A 77 16.74 -6.27 6.58
N GLU A 78 17.31 -7.16 7.38
CA GLU A 78 17.60 -6.94 8.79
C GLU A 78 19.08 -7.25 9.06
N ALA A 79 19.73 -6.45 9.90
CA ALA A 79 21.11 -6.67 10.30
C ALA A 79 21.27 -6.29 11.78
N GLU A 80 22.02 -7.10 12.53
CA GLU A 80 22.31 -6.83 13.95
C GLU A 80 23.60 -6.02 14.10
N ASP A 81 24.65 -6.41 13.38
CA ASP A 81 26.01 -5.87 13.52
C ASP A 81 26.47 -5.01 12.33
N LEU A 82 25.61 -4.79 11.34
CA LEU A 82 25.95 -4.07 10.10
C LEU A 82 25.08 -2.83 9.94
N ASP A 83 25.71 -1.68 9.67
CA ASP A 83 24.99 -0.45 9.34
C ASP A 83 24.57 -0.44 7.87
N LEU A 84 23.30 -0.74 7.63
CA LEU A 84 22.70 -0.75 6.29
C LEU A 84 22.52 0.66 5.70
N ASN A 85 22.50 1.72 6.53
CA ASN A 85 22.30 3.08 6.04
C ASN A 85 23.46 3.55 5.15
N GLY A 86 24.68 3.07 5.42
CA GLY A 86 25.86 3.39 4.63
C GLY A 86 25.85 2.84 3.20
N TYR A 87 24.85 2.01 2.85
CA TYR A 87 24.71 1.39 1.54
C TYR A 87 23.44 1.87 0.80
N VAL A 88 22.65 2.78 1.36
CA VAL A 88 21.41 3.26 0.73
C VAL A 88 21.72 3.98 -0.58
N GLY A 89 21.05 3.53 -1.66
CA GLY A 89 21.27 4.01 -3.04
C GLY A 89 22.42 3.33 -3.77
N GLU A 90 23.16 2.44 -3.09
CA GLU A 90 24.29 1.71 -3.69
C GLU A 90 23.85 0.36 -4.24
N GLU A 91 24.46 -0.04 -5.35
CA GLU A 91 24.31 -1.38 -5.91
C GLU A 91 25.26 -2.35 -5.20
N VAL A 92 24.70 -3.36 -4.55
CA VAL A 92 25.44 -4.25 -3.65
C VAL A 92 25.11 -5.71 -3.90
N LYS A 93 26.04 -6.56 -3.49
CA LYS A 93 25.86 -8.01 -3.36
C LYS A 93 25.76 -8.38 -1.88
N ILE A 94 24.60 -8.84 -1.45
CA ILE A 94 24.29 -9.16 -0.05
C ILE A 94 24.30 -10.68 0.15
N PHE A 95 24.88 -11.12 1.27
CA PHE A 95 24.93 -12.51 1.71
C PHE A 95 24.25 -12.63 3.07
N GLY A 96 23.48 -13.70 3.27
CA GLY A 96 22.82 -13.94 4.55
C GLY A 96 21.89 -15.15 4.57
N ALA A 97 20.95 -15.12 5.50
CA ALA A 97 19.91 -16.15 5.65
C ALA A 97 18.53 -15.57 5.34
N LEU A 98 17.74 -16.29 4.55
CA LEU A 98 16.36 -15.92 4.22
C LEU A 98 15.35 -16.63 5.11
N ARG A 99 14.29 -15.91 5.48
CA ARG A 99 13.10 -16.48 6.10
C ARG A 99 11.82 -15.82 5.55
N PRO A 100 10.70 -16.54 5.50
CA PRO A 100 9.41 -15.94 5.22
C PRO A 100 9.05 -14.90 6.27
N THR A 101 8.43 -13.80 5.84
CA THR A 101 7.82 -12.81 6.73
C THR A 101 6.42 -13.24 7.13
N VAL A 102 5.84 -12.53 8.09
CA VAL A 102 4.41 -12.67 8.41
C VAL A 102 3.50 -11.97 7.38
N GLU A 103 4.07 -11.15 6.49
CA GLU A 103 3.34 -10.34 5.52
C GLU A 103 3.25 -11.06 4.16
N ALA A 104 2.06 -11.56 3.80
CA ALA A 104 1.64 -11.90 2.43
C ALA A 104 2.69 -12.59 1.50
N GLY A 105 3.53 -13.48 2.04
CA GLY A 105 4.55 -14.17 1.25
C GLY A 105 5.82 -13.36 0.92
N GLY A 106 6.04 -12.22 1.59
CA GLY A 106 7.30 -11.47 1.54
C GLY A 106 8.45 -12.25 2.19
N MET A 107 9.67 -11.95 1.76
CA MET A 107 10.89 -12.56 2.28
C MET A 107 11.73 -11.52 3.03
N ILE A 108 12.30 -11.92 4.17
CA ILE A 108 13.27 -11.11 4.93
C ILE A 108 14.61 -11.84 4.99
N MET A 109 15.68 -11.09 4.75
CA MET A 109 17.05 -11.56 4.81
C MET A 109 17.74 -10.99 6.05
N ARG A 110 18.23 -11.87 6.92
CA ARG A 110 19.21 -11.50 7.93
C ARG A 110 20.56 -11.38 7.25
N VAL A 111 21.06 -10.16 7.15
CA VAL A 111 22.29 -9.82 6.44
C VAL A 111 23.49 -10.15 7.30
N GLU A 112 24.39 -10.97 6.77
CA GLU A 112 25.66 -11.32 7.41
C GLU A 112 26.83 -10.55 6.79
N ARG A 113 26.76 -10.25 5.49
CA ARG A 113 27.83 -9.57 4.75
C ARG A 113 27.31 -8.82 3.53
N ILE A 114 27.90 -7.66 3.24
CA ILE A 114 27.63 -6.86 2.03
C ILE A 114 28.94 -6.59 1.28
N GLU A 115 28.90 -6.73 -0.04
CA GLU A 115 29.98 -6.36 -0.97
C GLU A 115 29.46 -5.27 -1.92
N LEU A 116 30.13 -4.12 -1.99
CA LEU A 116 29.84 -3.08 -2.98
C LEU A 116 30.25 -3.57 -4.37
N ILE A 117 29.32 -3.48 -5.33
CA ILE A 117 29.65 -3.71 -6.73
C ILE A 117 30.14 -2.36 -7.24
N ALA A 118 31.44 -2.26 -7.52
CA ALA A 118 31.99 -1.04 -8.10
C ALA A 118 31.23 -0.78 -9.40
N LYS A 119 30.46 0.32 -9.42
CA LYS A 119 29.94 0.88 -10.66
C LYS A 119 31.18 1.19 -11.47
N GLU A 120 31.44 0.41 -12.53
CA GLU A 120 32.39 0.84 -13.55
C GLU A 120 31.87 2.20 -13.98
N GLU A 121 32.50 3.27 -13.48
CA GLU A 121 32.23 4.64 -13.88
C GLU A 121 32.28 4.58 -15.40
N ALA A 122 31.11 4.64 -16.03
CA ALA A 122 30.99 4.68 -17.46
C ALA A 122 31.89 5.83 -17.87
N GLU A 123 33.02 5.50 -18.49
CA GLU A 123 34.05 6.46 -18.87
C GLU A 123 33.31 7.58 -19.58
N GLU A 124 33.14 8.72 -18.89
CA GLU A 124 32.64 9.93 -19.49
C GLU A 124 33.58 10.18 -20.66
N GLU A 125 33.09 9.96 -21.89
CA GLU A 125 33.82 10.36 -23.07
C GLU A 125 34.22 11.81 -22.85
N PRO A 126 35.52 12.16 -22.90
CA PRO A 126 35.95 13.50 -22.59
C PRO A 126 35.22 14.46 -23.52
N GLU A 127 34.37 15.31 -22.93
CA GLU A 127 33.73 16.43 -23.61
C GLU A 127 34.78 17.11 -24.49
N ALA A 128 34.54 17.07 -25.79
CA ALA A 128 35.39 17.72 -26.76
C ALA A 128 35.43 19.22 -26.46
N GLU A 129 36.58 19.67 -25.95
CA GLU A 129 37.12 21.04 -25.99
C GLU A 129 36.20 22.03 -26.73
N GLU A 130 35.25 22.64 -26.02
CA GLU A 130 34.55 23.81 -26.54
C GLU A 130 35.57 24.95 -26.68
N LEU A 131 35.79 25.35 -27.92
CA LEU A 131 36.63 26.49 -28.27
C LEU A 131 36.06 27.77 -27.63
N PRO A 132 36.92 28.68 -27.14
CA PRO A 132 36.47 29.91 -26.50
C PRO A 132 35.72 30.80 -27.49
N VAL A 133 34.43 31.01 -27.24
CA VAL A 133 33.63 32.03 -27.93
C VAL A 133 34.02 33.41 -27.39
N ASN A 134 34.48 34.24 -28.32
CA ASN A 134 34.95 35.60 -28.12
C ASN A 134 33.77 36.54 -27.73
N PRO A 135 33.82 37.28 -26.61
CA PRO A 135 32.71 38.15 -26.20
C PRO A 135 32.92 39.59 -26.67
N GLU A 136 32.57 39.91 -27.92
CA GLU A 136 32.33 41.30 -28.34
C GLU A 136 31.16 41.39 -29.33
N ASP A 137 30.24 42.31 -29.03
CA ASP A 137 29.24 42.95 -29.89
C ASP A 137 28.04 42.15 -30.43
N THR A 138 26.85 42.39 -29.85
CA THR A 138 25.63 42.94 -30.52
C THR A 138 24.45 42.91 -29.53
N ASP A 139 24.08 44.05 -28.94
CA ASP A 139 23.07 45.02 -29.40
C ASP A 139 21.62 44.48 -29.40
N ASP A 140 20.79 45.18 -28.62
CA ASP A 140 19.33 45.14 -28.50
C ASP A 140 18.59 44.86 -29.82
N GLU A 141 17.75 43.82 -29.84
CA GLU A 141 16.48 43.83 -30.60
C GLU A 141 15.34 43.14 -29.82
N PRO A 142 14.10 43.66 -29.94
CA PRO A 142 12.93 43.14 -29.23
C PRO A 142 12.38 41.89 -29.93
N LEU A 143 12.21 40.80 -29.19
CA LEU A 143 11.58 39.58 -29.69
C LEU A 143 10.07 39.80 -29.87
N GLU A 144 9.66 39.85 -31.14
CA GLU A 144 8.29 39.68 -31.61
C GLU A 144 7.78 38.25 -31.31
N GLU A 145 6.49 38.18 -31.00
CA GLU A 145 5.72 36.94 -30.83
C GLU A 145 5.71 36.11 -32.12
N PRO A 146 5.97 34.80 -32.08
CA PRO A 146 5.68 33.94 -33.22
C PRO A 146 4.20 33.51 -33.21
N GLU A 147 3.52 33.90 -34.28
CA GLU A 147 2.20 33.45 -34.69
C GLU A 147 2.13 31.92 -34.89
N GLU A 148 0.99 31.35 -34.53
CA GLU A 148 0.57 29.98 -34.80
C GLU A 148 0.45 29.72 -36.31
N GLU A 149 0.93 28.56 -36.78
CA GLU A 149 0.40 27.90 -37.99
C GLU A 149 0.33 26.38 -37.73
N PRO A 150 -0.78 25.70 -38.10
CA PRO A 150 -0.98 24.28 -37.89
C PRO A 150 -0.45 23.46 -39.09
N GLY A 151 0.53 22.60 -38.84
CA GLY A 151 1.03 21.62 -39.81
C GLY A 151 0.36 20.26 -39.64
N GLU A 152 -0.63 19.97 -40.46
CA GLU A 152 -1.04 18.60 -40.78
C GLU A 152 0.11 17.89 -41.51
N GLU A 153 0.63 16.79 -40.97
CA GLU A 153 1.39 15.84 -41.78
C GLU A 153 1.05 14.40 -41.40
N SER A 154 0.35 13.77 -42.33
CA SER A 154 0.01 12.36 -42.42
C SER A 154 1.09 11.60 -43.20
N ALA A 155 1.62 10.50 -42.65
CA ALA A 155 2.21 9.37 -43.37
C ALA A 155 2.40 8.20 -42.37
N ASP A 156 1.61 7.13 -42.44
CA ASP A 156 1.76 5.90 -43.25
C ASP A 156 2.40 4.77 -42.40
N PRO A 157 1.81 3.56 -42.31
CA PRO A 157 2.22 2.54 -41.35
C PRO A 157 3.33 1.66 -41.91
N GLU A 158 4.48 1.63 -41.22
CA GLU A 158 5.54 0.67 -41.52
C GLU A 158 5.09 -0.76 -41.23
N THR A 159 5.22 -1.55 -42.29
CA THR A 159 5.05 -2.98 -42.38
C THR A 159 6.16 -3.66 -41.59
N THR A 160 5.83 -4.27 -40.46
CA THR A 160 6.75 -5.13 -39.71
C THR A 160 6.66 -6.56 -40.24
N GLU A 161 7.77 -7.04 -40.80
CA GLU A 161 7.95 -8.43 -41.23
C GLU A 161 7.90 -9.41 -40.04
N PRO A 162 7.43 -10.65 -40.25
CA PRO A 162 7.39 -11.67 -39.19
C PRO A 162 8.80 -12.18 -38.88
N ILE A 163 9.18 -12.06 -37.61
CA ILE A 163 10.39 -12.67 -37.05
C ILE A 163 10.10 -14.16 -36.78
N ASP A 164 10.82 -15.04 -37.46
CA ASP A 164 10.88 -16.48 -37.21
C ASP A 164 11.43 -16.73 -35.78
N LEU A 165 10.55 -17.18 -34.89
CA LEU A 165 10.92 -17.70 -33.56
C LEU A 165 11.43 -19.14 -33.71
N PRO A 166 12.58 -19.50 -33.13
CA PRO A 166 13.04 -20.89 -33.07
C PRO A 166 12.17 -21.72 -32.13
N GLU A 167 11.80 -22.92 -32.59
CA GLU A 167 11.19 -24.02 -31.84
C GLU A 167 11.91 -24.27 -30.51
N GLU A 168 11.21 -24.08 -29.39
CA GLU A 168 11.63 -24.57 -28.08
C GLU A 168 11.37 -26.09 -27.99
N GLU A 169 12.43 -26.84 -27.70
CA GLU A 169 12.38 -28.28 -27.46
C GLU A 169 11.65 -28.60 -26.16
N GLU A 170 10.76 -29.59 -26.21
CA GLU A 170 9.98 -30.08 -25.07
C GLU A 170 10.87 -30.67 -23.96
N PRO A 171 10.62 -30.36 -22.67
CA PRO A 171 11.27 -31.05 -21.57
C PRO A 171 10.64 -32.43 -21.37
N THR A 172 11.51 -33.43 -21.33
CA THR A 172 11.21 -34.85 -21.16
C THR A 172 10.72 -35.12 -19.73
N GLU A 173 9.57 -35.76 -19.58
CA GLU A 173 9.06 -36.27 -18.31
C GLU A 173 10.00 -37.35 -17.74
N GLU A 174 10.60 -37.08 -16.59
CA GLU A 174 11.35 -38.05 -15.80
C GLU A 174 10.46 -38.52 -14.65
N GLU A 175 9.99 -39.77 -14.73
CA GLU A 175 9.17 -40.43 -13.72
C GLU A 175 9.95 -40.62 -12.42
N ALA A 176 9.42 -40.09 -11.31
CA ALA A 176 9.90 -40.37 -9.97
C ALA A 176 9.23 -41.64 -9.39
N PRO A 177 9.96 -42.49 -8.65
CA PRO A 177 9.42 -43.71 -8.07
C PRO A 177 8.62 -43.42 -6.79
N THR A 178 7.39 -43.93 -6.75
CA THR A 178 6.51 -43.96 -5.59
C THR A 178 7.01 -45.00 -4.58
N GLU A 179 7.54 -44.55 -3.44
CA GLU A 179 7.88 -45.42 -2.31
C GLU A 179 6.79 -45.29 -1.24
N GLU A 180 5.95 -46.32 -1.11
CA GLU A 180 4.90 -46.40 -0.10
C GLU A 180 5.50 -46.68 1.27
N VAL A 181 5.37 -45.72 2.20
CA VAL A 181 5.71 -45.92 3.62
C VAL A 181 4.43 -46.30 4.37
N PRO A 182 4.42 -47.42 5.12
CA PRO A 182 3.26 -47.81 5.92
C PRO A 182 3.13 -46.92 7.15
N VAL A 183 2.00 -46.22 7.26
CA VAL A 183 1.63 -45.42 8.43
C VAL A 183 1.10 -46.37 9.52
N GLU A 184 1.84 -46.46 10.61
CA GLU A 184 1.47 -47.19 11.83
C GLU A 184 0.51 -46.31 12.64
N GLU A 185 -0.76 -46.75 12.76
CA GLU A 185 -1.80 -46.05 13.51
C GLU A 185 -1.53 -46.14 15.02
N VAL A 186 -1.28 -44.99 15.65
CA VAL A 186 -1.17 -44.88 17.11
C VAL A 186 -2.54 -44.45 17.66
N PRO A 187 -3.11 -45.14 18.66
CA PRO A 187 -4.39 -44.77 19.25
C PRO A 187 -4.26 -43.49 20.06
N VAL A 188 -4.95 -42.44 19.63
CA VAL A 188 -5.13 -41.18 20.37
C VAL A 188 -6.17 -41.42 21.46
N GLU A 189 -5.77 -41.27 22.73
CA GLU A 189 -6.68 -41.24 23.86
C GLU A 189 -7.56 -39.97 23.78
N GLU A 190 -8.88 -40.16 23.80
CA GLU A 190 -9.87 -39.10 23.92
C GLU A 190 -9.77 -38.44 25.31
N GLU A 191 -9.15 -37.27 25.39
CA GLU A 191 -9.35 -36.37 26.52
C GLU A 191 -10.59 -35.49 26.28
N SER A 192 -11.45 -35.47 27.30
CA SER A 192 -12.71 -34.72 27.35
C SER A 192 -12.45 -33.21 27.26
N PRO A 193 -13.17 -32.47 26.40
CA PRO A 193 -13.07 -31.01 26.38
C PRO A 193 -13.75 -30.43 27.63
N GLU A 194 -12.99 -29.71 28.45
CA GLU A 194 -13.54 -28.78 29.44
C GLU A 194 -14.26 -27.64 28.72
N GLU A 195 -15.50 -27.38 29.12
CA GLU A 195 -16.35 -26.31 28.60
C GLU A 195 -15.75 -24.95 28.99
N GLU A 196 -15.13 -24.26 28.04
CA GLU A 196 -14.83 -22.85 28.19
C GLU A 196 -16.13 -22.02 28.14
N PRO A 197 -16.26 -20.99 28.99
CA PRO A 197 -17.44 -20.13 29.00
C PRO A 197 -17.54 -19.36 27.68
N THR A 198 -18.54 -19.71 26.88
CA THR A 198 -18.98 -18.95 25.72
C THR A 198 -19.42 -17.56 26.17
N GLU A 199 -18.52 -16.58 26.12
CA GLU A 199 -18.90 -15.17 26.14
C GLU A 199 -19.68 -14.90 24.85
N GLU A 200 -20.99 -14.72 24.98
CA GLU A 200 -21.85 -14.29 23.88
C GLU A 200 -21.31 -12.95 23.36
N PRO A 201 -20.92 -12.84 22.08
CA PRO A 201 -20.47 -11.58 21.53
C PRO A 201 -21.61 -10.57 21.65
N GLU A 202 -21.38 -9.49 22.41
CA GLU A 202 -22.30 -8.36 22.46
C GLU A 202 -22.48 -7.84 21.03
N GLU A 203 -23.66 -8.07 20.45
CA GLU A 203 -24.06 -7.47 19.17
C GLU A 203 -24.11 -5.94 19.36
N GLU A 204 -22.99 -5.27 19.08
CA GLU A 204 -22.96 -3.84 18.85
C GLU A 204 -23.86 -3.53 17.66
N THR A 205 -25.11 -3.20 17.94
CA THR A 205 -26.05 -2.69 16.93
C THR A 205 -25.51 -1.34 16.46
N PRO A 206 -25.08 -1.20 15.19
CA PRO A 206 -24.54 0.07 14.73
C PRO A 206 -25.63 1.15 14.84
N PRO A 207 -25.27 2.37 15.28
CA PRO A 207 -26.24 3.43 15.55
C PRO A 207 -26.99 3.80 14.27
N ALA A 208 -28.32 3.64 14.28
CA ALA A 208 -29.18 3.85 13.12
C ALA A 208 -29.09 5.26 12.48
N GLU A 209 -28.60 6.26 13.22
CA GLU A 209 -28.42 7.63 12.74
C GLU A 209 -27.36 7.74 11.63
N SER A 210 -26.32 6.89 11.64
CA SER A 210 -25.30 6.91 10.59
C SER A 210 -25.89 6.56 9.22
N SER A 211 -26.92 5.72 9.17
CA SER A 211 -27.47 5.21 7.90
C SER A 211 -28.22 6.27 7.08
N ALA A 212 -28.87 7.24 7.72
CA ALA A 212 -29.63 8.28 7.00
C ALA A 212 -28.71 9.39 6.49
N GLU A 213 -27.78 9.84 7.34
CA GLU A 213 -26.76 10.82 6.96
C GLU A 213 -25.86 10.26 5.86
N PHE A 214 -25.44 9.00 5.96
CA PHE A 214 -24.64 8.34 4.94
C PHE A 214 -25.34 8.32 3.57
N LYS A 215 -26.65 8.02 3.53
CA LYS A 215 -27.44 8.07 2.29
C LYS A 215 -27.51 9.48 1.70
N GLU A 216 -27.64 10.51 2.53
CA GLU A 216 -27.61 11.89 2.05
C GLU A 216 -26.25 12.24 1.43
N LEU A 217 -25.15 11.77 2.03
CA LEU A 217 -23.79 11.95 1.48
C LEU A 217 -23.63 11.22 0.13
N VAL A 218 -24.12 9.98 0.02
CA VAL A 218 -24.16 9.24 -1.26
C VAL A 218 -24.94 10.03 -2.32
N GLU A 219 -26.15 10.50 -2.00
CA GLU A 219 -26.98 11.28 -2.93
C GLU A 219 -26.33 12.63 -3.33
N LEU A 220 -25.55 13.25 -2.44
CA LEU A 220 -24.79 14.45 -2.75
C LEU A 220 -23.64 14.16 -3.72
N MET A 221 -22.94 13.04 -3.55
CA MET A 221 -21.88 12.59 -4.47
C MET A 221 -22.46 12.18 -5.83
N ALA A 222 -23.53 11.38 -5.84
CA ALA A 222 -24.18 10.87 -7.05
C ALA A 222 -24.72 11.97 -7.98
N ARG A 223 -25.03 13.16 -7.44
CA ARG A 223 -25.49 14.33 -8.20
C ARG A 223 -24.36 15.17 -8.81
N GLN A 224 -23.10 14.84 -8.53
CA GLN A 224 -21.97 15.58 -9.09
C GLN A 224 -21.78 15.27 -10.58
N ASP A 225 -21.01 16.12 -11.24
CA ASP A 225 -20.60 15.97 -12.63
C ASP A 225 -19.22 15.28 -12.67
N TYR A 226 -19.17 14.09 -13.25
CA TYR A 226 -17.98 13.24 -13.28
C TYR A 226 -17.05 13.51 -14.48
N ASP A 227 -17.28 14.57 -15.25
CA ASP A 227 -16.36 15.01 -16.29
C ASP A 227 -14.92 15.17 -15.76
N ALA A 228 -13.94 14.75 -16.56
CA ALA A 228 -12.52 14.75 -16.18
C ALA A 228 -12.02 16.11 -15.63
N ALA A 229 -12.59 17.22 -16.11
CA ALA A 229 -12.26 18.57 -15.66
C ALA A 229 -12.60 18.84 -14.18
N ASN A 230 -13.47 18.04 -13.55
CA ASN A 230 -13.84 18.19 -12.14
C ASN A 230 -12.95 17.37 -11.19
N TRP A 231 -12.04 16.53 -11.70
CA TRP A 231 -11.10 15.73 -10.91
C TRP A 231 -9.77 16.45 -10.68
N THR A 232 -9.88 17.65 -10.09
CA THR A 232 -8.74 18.59 -9.97
C THR A 232 -7.85 18.36 -8.75
N GLN A 233 -8.25 17.47 -7.83
CA GLN A 233 -7.48 17.15 -6.64
C GLN A 233 -6.92 15.73 -6.75
N GLN A 234 -5.89 15.42 -5.96
CA GLN A 234 -5.34 14.08 -5.86
C GLN A 234 -4.90 13.79 -4.43
N TYR A 235 -5.13 12.56 -3.99
CA TYR A 235 -4.45 12.00 -2.83
C TYR A 235 -3.20 11.28 -3.32
N CYS A 236 -2.02 11.69 -2.89
CA CYS A 236 -0.78 11.01 -3.22
C CYS A 236 -0.11 10.48 -1.95
N SER A 237 0.36 9.23 -2.01
CA SER A 237 1.16 8.61 -0.96
C SER A 237 2.53 8.27 -1.53
N SER A 238 3.56 8.99 -1.09
CA SER A 238 4.95 8.68 -1.42
C SER A 238 5.43 7.37 -0.79
N HIS A 239 4.73 6.87 0.23
CA HIS A 239 5.07 5.63 0.91
C HIS A 239 4.72 4.38 0.07
N ILE A 240 3.58 4.44 -0.63
CA ILE A 240 3.09 3.36 -1.52
C ILE A 240 3.35 3.70 -3.00
N SER A 241 3.83 4.91 -3.28
CA SER A 241 4.11 5.45 -4.60
C SER A 241 2.89 5.47 -5.54
N PHE A 242 1.75 5.99 -5.10
CA PHE A 242 0.58 6.18 -5.97
C PHE A 242 -0.12 7.53 -5.74
N CYS A 243 -0.88 7.96 -6.73
CA CYS A 243 -1.86 9.02 -6.66
C CYS A 243 -3.25 8.49 -7.05
N ALA A 244 -4.26 8.80 -6.24
CA ALA A 244 -5.66 8.58 -6.54
C ALA A 244 -6.34 9.94 -6.83
N PRO A 245 -7.09 10.06 -7.94
CA PRO A 245 -7.80 11.30 -8.25
C PRO A 245 -8.94 11.54 -7.27
N VAL A 246 -9.16 12.81 -6.92
CA VAL A 246 -10.25 13.24 -6.05
C VAL A 246 -11.03 14.36 -6.73
N HIS A 247 -12.35 14.22 -6.74
CA HIS A 247 -13.24 15.22 -7.29
C HIS A 247 -13.15 16.54 -6.50
N ARG A 248 -13.25 17.68 -7.18
CA ARG A 248 -13.03 19.03 -6.62
C ARG A 248 -13.93 19.39 -5.44
N ASN A 249 -15.10 18.76 -5.34
CA ASN A 249 -16.10 19.01 -4.28
C ASN A 249 -16.04 17.99 -3.15
N TRP A 250 -15.06 17.08 -3.16
CA TRP A 250 -14.95 16.02 -2.15
C TRP A 250 -13.76 16.25 -1.24
N TRP A 251 -13.91 15.75 -0.02
CA TRP A 251 -12.89 15.59 0.98
C TRP A 251 -12.36 14.17 0.93
N PHE A 252 -11.11 14.00 1.34
CA PHE A 252 -10.50 12.69 1.51
C PHE A 252 -9.78 12.61 2.85
N LYS A 253 -9.76 11.41 3.44
CA LYS A 253 -8.93 11.10 4.60
C LYS A 253 -8.33 9.71 4.44
N SER A 254 -7.03 9.62 4.62
CA SER A 254 -6.35 8.34 4.71
C SER A 254 -6.27 7.90 6.16
N PHE A 255 -6.50 6.61 6.38
CA PHE A 255 -6.38 5.95 7.67
C PHE A 255 -5.14 5.03 7.72
N GLY A 256 -4.29 5.07 6.69
CA GLY A 256 -3.11 4.21 6.58
C GLY A 256 -3.49 2.74 6.40
N ALA A 257 -2.67 1.84 6.95
CA ALA A 257 -2.95 0.41 6.96
C ALA A 257 -3.99 0.06 8.06
N THR A 258 -4.84 -0.92 7.78
CA THR A 258 -5.78 -1.51 8.75
C THR A 258 -5.40 -2.97 9.04
N SER A 259 -6.22 -3.70 9.80
CA SER A 259 -6.00 -5.14 10.02
C SER A 259 -6.16 -5.99 8.76
N SER A 260 -6.88 -5.50 7.74
CA SER A 260 -7.22 -6.24 6.53
C SER A 260 -6.72 -5.59 5.24
N THR A 261 -6.26 -4.34 5.29
CA THR A 261 -5.83 -3.58 4.10
C THR A 261 -4.47 -2.94 4.32
N LEU A 262 -3.66 -2.89 3.26
CA LEU A 262 -2.34 -2.25 3.27
C LEU A 262 -2.47 -0.73 3.29
N TRP A 263 -3.54 -0.20 2.72
CA TRP A 263 -3.84 1.23 2.72
C TRP A 263 -5.35 1.43 2.62
N HIS A 264 -5.89 2.41 3.34
CA HIS A 264 -7.32 2.72 3.35
C HIS A 264 -7.52 4.24 3.26
N ILE A 265 -8.37 4.66 2.32
CA ILE A 265 -8.75 6.06 2.09
C ILE A 265 -10.25 6.12 1.93
N GLU A 266 -10.86 7.11 2.56
CA GLU A 266 -12.27 7.41 2.41
C GLU A 266 -12.45 8.76 1.71
N LEU A 267 -13.43 8.83 0.81
CA LEU A 267 -13.88 10.04 0.12
C LEU A 267 -15.32 10.38 0.51
N SER A 268 -15.62 11.68 0.65
CA SER A 268 -16.94 12.16 1.09
C SER A 268 -17.20 13.59 0.60
N PRO A 269 -18.46 14.04 0.41
CA PRO A 269 -18.75 15.45 0.11
C PRO A 269 -18.65 16.33 1.36
N ALA A 270 -18.42 15.74 2.54
CA ALA A 270 -18.23 16.42 3.83
C ALA A 270 -16.91 15.97 4.49
N PRO A 271 -16.39 16.74 5.48
CA PRO A 271 -15.19 16.35 6.23
C PRO A 271 -15.34 14.97 6.89
N ILE A 272 -14.26 14.19 6.87
CA ILE A 272 -14.17 12.85 7.45
C ILE A 272 -13.32 12.93 8.72
N GLU A 273 -13.87 12.48 9.84
CA GLU A 273 -13.19 12.49 11.13
C GLU A 273 -12.79 11.08 11.58
N SER A 274 -13.63 10.09 11.28
CA SER A 274 -13.48 8.70 11.72
C SER A 274 -13.66 7.73 10.57
N LEU A 275 -13.14 6.51 10.74
CA LEU A 275 -13.33 5.39 9.82
C LEU A 275 -14.83 5.06 9.69
N GLY A 276 -15.26 4.70 8.48
CA GLY A 276 -16.62 4.34 8.10
C GLY A 276 -17.54 5.53 7.77
N GLN A 277 -16.99 6.74 7.59
CA GLN A 277 -17.80 7.93 7.31
C GLN A 277 -17.86 8.28 5.82
N GLY A 278 -16.90 7.84 5.02
CA GLY A 278 -16.86 8.07 3.58
C GLY A 278 -17.77 7.13 2.79
N PRO A 279 -18.64 7.65 1.92
CA PRO A 279 -19.44 6.81 1.00
C PRO A 279 -18.65 6.05 -0.06
N LEU A 280 -17.42 6.48 -0.35
CA LEU A 280 -16.54 5.84 -1.32
C LEU A 280 -15.20 5.53 -0.65
N VAL A 281 -14.76 4.28 -0.76
CA VAL A 281 -13.56 3.77 -0.12
C VAL A 281 -12.57 3.32 -1.19
N ILE A 282 -11.29 3.67 -1.01
CA ILE A 282 -10.16 3.18 -1.83
C ILE A 282 -9.24 2.39 -0.91
N GLU A 283 -9.05 1.12 -1.22
CA GLU A 283 -8.24 0.21 -0.42
C GLU A 283 -7.15 -0.43 -1.26
N LEU A 284 -5.93 -0.49 -0.74
CA LEU A 284 -4.87 -1.33 -1.29
C LEU A 284 -4.86 -2.65 -0.53
N ILE A 285 -4.95 -3.76 -1.25
CA ILE A 285 -5.06 -5.10 -0.69
C ILE A 285 -3.89 -5.95 -1.20
N ALA A 286 -3.37 -6.81 -0.31
CA ALA A 286 -2.36 -7.81 -0.69
C ALA A 286 -3.02 -9.00 -1.39
N GLY A 287 -2.35 -9.56 -2.39
CA GLY A 287 -2.80 -10.70 -3.17
C GLY A 287 -3.07 -10.37 -4.63
N SER A 288 -3.02 -11.40 -5.46
CA SER A 288 -3.40 -11.32 -6.87
C SER A 288 -4.88 -11.01 -7.00
N LEU A 289 -5.22 -10.11 -7.93
CA LEU A 289 -6.59 -9.81 -8.26
C LEU A 289 -7.26 -11.07 -8.86
N ALA A 290 -8.42 -11.46 -8.34
CA ALA A 290 -9.20 -12.57 -8.88
C ALA A 290 -9.98 -12.16 -10.13
N ASP A 291 -10.45 -10.91 -10.14
CA ASP A 291 -11.15 -10.27 -11.25
C ASP A 291 -10.17 -9.67 -12.27
N ALA A 292 -10.68 -9.23 -13.42
CA ALA A 292 -9.83 -8.59 -14.43
C ALA A 292 -9.49 -7.13 -14.05
N ASP A 293 -8.29 -6.67 -14.42
CA ASP A 293 -7.88 -5.29 -14.20
C ASP A 293 -8.84 -4.29 -14.88
N GLY A 294 -9.23 -3.25 -14.15
CA GLY A 294 -10.11 -2.17 -14.63
C GLY A 294 -11.59 -2.52 -14.68
N THR A 295 -12.02 -3.69 -14.18
CA THR A 295 -13.44 -4.05 -14.13
C THR A 295 -14.16 -3.38 -12.96
N ILE A 296 -15.47 -3.19 -13.15
CA ILE A 296 -16.42 -2.83 -12.10
C ILE A 296 -17.38 -4.00 -11.95
N ASP A 297 -17.55 -4.47 -10.72
CA ASP A 297 -18.59 -5.41 -10.32
C ASP A 297 -19.70 -4.67 -9.57
N ILE A 298 -20.96 -5.01 -9.83
CA ILE A 298 -22.13 -4.41 -9.18
C ILE A 298 -22.95 -5.54 -8.57
N ALA A 299 -23.00 -5.58 -7.25
CA ALA A 299 -23.72 -6.59 -6.48
C ALA A 299 -24.33 -5.96 -5.22
N ASP A 300 -25.55 -6.37 -4.87
CA ASP A 300 -26.23 -5.98 -3.63
C ASP A 300 -26.33 -4.45 -3.37
N GLY A 301 -26.45 -3.66 -4.44
CA GLY A 301 -26.51 -2.19 -4.37
C GLY A 301 -25.15 -1.53 -4.13
N GLN A 302 -24.05 -2.29 -4.25
CA GLN A 302 -22.68 -1.81 -4.13
C GLN A 302 -21.97 -1.97 -5.47
N ALA A 303 -21.23 -0.95 -5.88
CA ALA A 303 -20.28 -1.02 -6.99
C ALA A 303 -18.86 -1.17 -6.43
N THR A 304 -18.07 -2.03 -7.05
CA THR A 304 -16.67 -2.29 -6.68
C THR A 304 -15.80 -2.33 -7.93
N GLY A 305 -14.84 -1.40 -8.02
CA GLY A 305 -13.82 -1.36 -9.06
C GLY A 305 -12.50 -1.97 -8.61
N TYR A 306 -11.82 -2.60 -9.55
CA TYR A 306 -10.56 -3.28 -9.30
C TYR A 306 -9.45 -2.75 -10.21
N LYS A 307 -8.29 -2.44 -9.64
CA LYS A 307 -7.09 -2.04 -10.38
C LYS A 307 -5.90 -2.85 -9.90
N GLU A 308 -5.29 -3.62 -10.78
CA GLU A 308 -4.06 -4.35 -10.50
C GLU A 308 -2.94 -3.36 -10.17
N TRP A 309 -2.10 -3.73 -9.20
CA TRP A 309 -0.97 -2.94 -8.74
C TRP A 309 0.29 -3.78 -8.61
N THR A 310 1.41 -3.11 -8.34
CA THR A 310 2.71 -3.76 -8.23
C THR A 310 2.77 -4.73 -7.04
N PHE A 311 3.66 -5.72 -7.14
CA PHE A 311 3.98 -6.68 -6.07
C PHE A 311 2.83 -7.60 -5.64
N GLY A 312 1.97 -7.99 -6.58
CA GLY A 312 0.83 -8.84 -6.27
C GLY A 312 -0.10 -8.14 -5.27
N ARG A 313 -0.38 -6.86 -5.54
CA ARG A 313 -1.32 -6.03 -4.80
C ARG A 313 -2.35 -5.53 -5.78
N HIS A 314 -3.48 -5.06 -5.30
CA HIS A 314 -4.48 -4.42 -6.13
C HIS A 314 -5.24 -3.38 -5.32
N PHE A 315 -5.76 -2.38 -6.01
CA PHE A 315 -6.74 -1.47 -5.44
C PHE A 315 -8.14 -2.04 -5.59
N ARG A 316 -8.91 -1.91 -4.52
CA ARG A 316 -10.36 -2.10 -4.49
C ARG A 316 -11.00 -0.75 -4.19
N ILE A 317 -11.86 -0.29 -5.08
CA ILE A 317 -12.59 0.97 -4.95
C ILE A 317 -14.05 0.63 -4.79
N SER A 318 -14.67 0.88 -3.64
CA SER A 318 -16.04 0.47 -3.37
C SER A 318 -16.92 1.62 -2.90
N GLY A 319 -18.21 1.52 -3.17
CA GLY A 319 -19.23 2.47 -2.77
C GLY A 319 -20.63 2.05 -3.22
N ASP A 320 -21.63 2.86 -2.93
CA ASP A 320 -22.99 2.65 -3.42
C ASP A 320 -23.03 2.57 -4.96
N GLU A 321 -23.93 1.76 -5.53
CA GLU A 321 -24.04 1.58 -7.00
C GLU A 321 -24.27 2.90 -7.75
N SER A 322 -24.90 3.91 -7.13
CA SER A 322 -25.09 5.23 -7.73
C SER A 322 -23.78 6.00 -7.95
N LEU A 323 -22.67 5.54 -7.38
CA LEU A 323 -21.32 6.08 -7.55
C LEU A 323 -20.48 5.31 -8.59
N GLU A 324 -21.08 4.40 -9.36
CA GLU A 324 -20.39 3.58 -10.38
C GLU A 324 -19.44 4.39 -11.27
N GLN A 325 -19.90 5.53 -11.81
CA GLN A 325 -19.08 6.37 -12.70
C GLN A 325 -17.85 6.94 -11.99
N ALA A 326 -17.98 7.33 -10.72
CA ALA A 326 -16.87 7.80 -9.93
C ALA A 326 -15.86 6.69 -9.65
N ILE A 327 -16.36 5.50 -9.29
CA ILE A 327 -15.56 4.32 -9.04
C ILE A 327 -14.78 3.92 -10.30
N LEU A 328 -15.45 3.91 -11.47
CA LEU A 328 -14.82 3.67 -12.75
C LEU A 328 -13.71 4.68 -13.05
N TYR A 329 -13.99 5.97 -12.87
CA TYR A 329 -13.01 7.02 -13.10
C TYR A 329 -11.77 6.85 -12.22
N ILE A 330 -11.95 6.65 -10.91
CA ILE A 330 -10.84 6.44 -9.98
C ILE A 330 -10.05 5.18 -10.38
N THR A 331 -10.74 4.07 -10.63
CA THR A 331 -10.13 2.80 -11.02
C THR A 331 -9.22 2.98 -12.25
N GLN A 332 -9.65 3.75 -13.25
CA GLN A 332 -8.89 3.98 -14.47
C GLN A 332 -7.74 4.99 -14.33
N ASN A 333 -7.76 5.84 -13.30
CA ASN A 333 -6.86 7.00 -13.19
C ASN A 333 -6.02 6.99 -11.91
N ILE A 334 -5.97 5.87 -11.17
CA ILE A 334 -4.90 5.66 -10.20
C ILE A 334 -3.58 5.54 -10.97
N THR A 335 -2.60 6.33 -10.57
CA THR A 335 -1.30 6.48 -11.24
C THR A 335 -0.16 6.29 -10.26
N ASP A 336 1.03 5.94 -10.77
CA ASP A 336 2.23 5.94 -9.97
C ASP A 336 2.56 7.37 -9.49
N TYR A 337 3.00 7.50 -8.25
CA TYR A 337 3.57 8.74 -7.76
C TYR A 337 4.99 8.86 -8.32
N ALA A 338 5.12 9.53 -9.46
CA ALA A 338 6.41 9.94 -9.99
C ALA A 338 6.96 11.10 -9.15
N SER A 339 7.95 10.79 -8.30
CA SER A 339 8.65 11.76 -7.44
C SER A 339 9.54 12.71 -8.23
#